data_AF-A0AAE0G0F0-F1
#
_entry.id   AF-A0AAE0G0F0-F1
#
_cell.length_a   1.000
_cell.length_b   1.000
_cell.length_c   1.000
_cell.angle_alpha   90.00
_cell.angle_beta   90.00
_cell.angle_gamma   90.00
#
_symmetry.space_group_name_H-M   'P 1'
#
loop_
_entity.id
_entity.type
_entity.pdbx_description
1 polymer ?
#
loop_
_entity_poly.entity_id
_entity_poly.type
_entity_poly.pdbx_seq_one_letter_code
_entity_poly.pdbx_strand_id
1 'polypeptide(L)'
;MVKRKWGGEVPAPDLETQNARERLAKARESFRSRGYCILEGFLSPQHLELLRDDCDSTIEAAVRRARLEGSLQSSLSISSWLIQNHGCIFQVPTAGRSLETAGEYRKHRAEVLSDCDLVEGILFGTQLKQVVETLLGGSSFLFNEQYIVKPPHVEGTAFAWHRDSKWCDTADLEYSPYLSFWCALDDVGEENGTLYIKPYPICGTVPHSGVCTH
;
A
#
# COMPACT_ATOMS: atom_id res chain seq x y z
N MET A 1 0.82 -3.04 -1.92
CA MET A 1 0.53 -3.15 -3.37
C MET A 1 0.42 -4.61 -3.77
N VAL A 2 -0.56 -4.94 -4.62
CA VAL A 2 -0.92 -6.33 -4.96
C VAL A 2 -0.97 -6.50 -6.47
N LYS A 3 -0.36 -7.55 -7.02
CA LYS A 3 -0.30 -7.86 -8.46
C LYS A 3 -1.23 -9.04 -8.80
N ARG A 4 -1.82 -9.02 -9.99
CA ARG A 4 -2.65 -10.11 -10.52
C ARG A 4 -1.78 -11.26 -11.05
N LYS A 5 -2.25 -12.50 -10.89
CA LYS A 5 -1.72 -13.69 -11.58
C LYS A 5 -2.36 -13.86 -12.96
N TRP A 6 -1.55 -14.28 -13.93
CA TRP A 6 -2.03 -14.62 -15.27
C TRP A 6 -2.58 -16.06 -15.31
N GLY A 7 -3.82 -16.24 -15.78
CA GLY A 7 -4.51 -17.54 -15.82
C GLY A 7 -5.17 -17.95 -14.49
N GLY A 8 -6.32 -18.62 -14.58
CA GLY A 8 -7.12 -19.12 -13.46
C GLY A 8 -8.50 -18.47 -13.35
N GLU A 9 -9.55 -19.28 -13.21
CA GLU A 9 -10.88 -18.81 -12.80
C GLU A 9 -10.86 -18.46 -11.31
N VAL A 10 -11.45 -17.32 -10.95
CA VAL A 10 -11.65 -16.93 -9.56
C VAL A 10 -13.15 -16.93 -9.28
N PRO A 11 -13.62 -17.75 -8.34
CA PRO A 11 -15.01 -17.73 -7.92
C PRO A 11 -15.39 -16.33 -7.46
N ALA A 12 -16.63 -15.92 -7.69
CA ALA A 12 -17.12 -14.68 -7.12
C ALA A 12 -16.91 -14.70 -5.60
N PRO A 13 -16.47 -13.59 -4.99
CA PRO A 13 -16.26 -13.53 -3.55
C PRO A 13 -17.56 -13.90 -2.82
N ASP A 14 -17.46 -14.82 -1.86
CA ASP A 14 -18.60 -15.19 -1.02
C ASP A 14 -18.88 -14.05 -0.02
N LEU A 15 -19.73 -13.13 -0.45
CA LEU A 15 -20.08 -11.95 0.32
C LEU A 15 -21.30 -12.27 1.19
N GLU A 16 -21.05 -12.36 2.49
CA GLU A 16 -22.02 -12.80 3.51
C GLU A 16 -23.26 -11.89 3.62
N THR A 17 -23.17 -10.62 3.18
CA THR A 17 -24.28 -9.66 3.27
C THR A 17 -24.53 -8.91 1.96
N GLN A 18 -25.81 -8.57 1.73
CA GLN A 18 -26.23 -7.71 0.61
C GLN A 18 -25.54 -6.34 0.64
N ASN A 19 -25.34 -5.78 1.85
CA ASN A 19 -24.65 -4.51 2.03
C ASN A 19 -23.18 -4.58 1.54
N ALA A 20 -22.45 -5.65 1.87
CA ALA A 20 -21.08 -5.85 1.40
C ALA A 20 -21.01 -5.96 -0.13
N ARG A 21 -21.99 -6.65 -0.76
CA ARG A 21 -22.12 -6.75 -2.22
C ARG A 21 -22.30 -5.39 -2.88
N GLU A 22 -23.21 -4.58 -2.36
CA GLU A 22 -23.48 -3.25 -2.89
C GLU A 22 -22.29 -2.30 -2.74
N ARG A 23 -21.59 -2.35 -1.60
CA ARG A 23 -20.37 -1.56 -1.37
C ARG A 23 -19.27 -1.94 -2.37
N LEU A 24 -19.03 -3.22 -2.59
CA LEU A 24 -18.03 -3.69 -3.55
C LEU A 24 -18.41 -3.39 -5.01
N ALA A 25 -19.69 -3.48 -5.36
CA ALA A 25 -20.18 -3.09 -6.69
C ALA A 25 -19.91 -1.61 -6.96
N LYS A 26 -20.22 -0.72 -6.00
CA LYS A 26 -19.93 0.71 -6.10
C LYS A 26 -18.43 0.99 -6.18
N ALA A 27 -17.62 0.30 -5.37
CA ALA A 27 -16.17 0.41 -5.43
C ALA A 27 -15.63 0.03 -6.81
N ARG A 28 -16.11 -1.08 -7.38
CA ARG A 28 -15.73 -1.54 -8.72
C ARG A 28 -16.11 -0.54 -9.80
N GLU A 29 -17.31 0.02 -9.76
CA GLU A 29 -17.76 1.03 -10.72
C GLU A 29 -16.92 2.31 -10.62
N SER A 30 -16.67 2.80 -9.40
CA SER A 30 -15.77 3.94 -9.17
C SER A 30 -14.37 3.68 -9.71
N PHE A 31 -13.80 2.52 -9.39
CA PHE A 31 -12.45 2.16 -9.82
C PHE A 31 -12.35 2.10 -11.34
N ARG A 32 -13.33 1.50 -12.03
CA ARG A 32 -13.37 1.41 -13.49
C ARG A 32 -13.53 2.75 -14.19
N SER A 33 -14.31 3.67 -13.60
CA SER A 33 -14.59 4.97 -14.21
C SER A 33 -13.51 6.02 -13.92
N ARG A 34 -12.86 5.95 -12.76
CA ARG A 34 -11.95 7.01 -12.25
C ARG A 34 -10.54 6.53 -11.95
N GLY A 35 -10.27 5.24 -11.95
CA GLY A 35 -8.96 4.67 -11.56
C GLY A 35 -8.72 4.53 -10.07
N TYR A 36 -9.70 4.90 -9.23
CA TYR A 36 -9.62 4.75 -7.79
C TYR A 36 -11.02 4.57 -7.18
N CYS A 37 -11.07 4.07 -5.95
CA CYS A 37 -12.26 4.05 -5.11
C CYS A 37 -11.85 4.29 -3.66
N ILE A 38 -12.75 4.88 -2.87
CA ILE A 38 -12.55 5.10 -1.43
C ILE A 38 -13.41 4.08 -0.70
N LEU A 39 -12.81 3.36 0.25
CA LEU A 39 -13.49 2.38 1.09
C LEU A 39 -13.55 2.92 2.53
N GLU A 40 -14.54 3.76 2.79
CA GLU A 40 -14.74 4.36 4.12
C GLU A 40 -15.07 3.28 5.15
N GLY A 41 -14.44 3.37 6.34
CA GLY A 41 -14.62 2.41 7.44
C GLY A 41 -14.32 0.96 7.03
N PHE A 42 -13.36 0.76 6.12
CA PHE A 42 -12.97 -0.58 5.68
C PHE A 42 -12.24 -1.35 6.79
N LEU A 43 -11.27 -0.69 7.43
CA LEU A 43 -10.57 -1.18 8.61
C LEU A 43 -11.25 -0.64 9.88
N SER A 44 -11.30 -1.47 10.92
CA SER A 44 -11.79 -1.06 12.24
C SER A 44 -10.74 -0.21 12.96
N PRO A 45 -11.13 0.53 14.02
CA PRO A 45 -10.17 1.23 14.87
C PRO A 45 -9.07 0.30 15.42
N GLN A 46 -9.41 -0.95 15.75
CA GLN A 46 -8.45 -1.96 16.21
C GLN A 46 -7.46 -2.36 15.11
N HIS A 47 -7.91 -2.52 13.86
CA HIS A 47 -7.01 -2.75 12.73
C HIS A 47 -6.05 -1.57 12.53
N LEU A 48 -6.52 -0.34 12.70
CA LEU A 48 -5.66 0.86 12.59
C LEU A 48 -4.63 0.93 13.71
N GLU A 49 -5.01 0.63 14.94
CA GLU A 49 -4.09 0.55 16.09
C GLU A 49 -3.01 -0.51 15.86
N LEU A 50 -3.39 -1.71 15.41
CA LEU A 50 -2.44 -2.77 15.07
C LEU A 50 -1.44 -2.37 13.98
N LEU A 51 -1.90 -1.65 12.94
CA LEU A 51 -1.02 -1.19 11.86
C LEU A 51 -0.10 -0.04 12.30
N ARG A 52 -0.55 0.83 13.23
CA ARG A 52 0.30 1.86 13.83
C ARG A 52 1.40 1.23 14.69
N ASP A 53 1.03 0.30 15.56
CA ASP A 53 1.97 -0.41 16.42
C ASP A 53 3.02 -1.19 15.60
N ASP A 54 2.60 -1.82 14.50
CA ASP A 54 3.51 -2.50 13.57
C ASP A 54 4.43 -1.51 12.86
N CYS A 55 3.91 -0.37 12.42
CA CYS A 55 4.71 0.70 11.81
C CYS A 55 5.80 1.18 12.78
N ASP A 56 5.44 1.54 14.00
CA ASP A 56 6.36 2.03 15.02
C ASP A 56 7.40 0.96 15.37
N SER A 57 6.95 -0.26 15.66
CA SER A 57 7.84 -1.38 15.99
C SER A 57 8.83 -1.70 14.86
N THR A 58 8.37 -1.63 13.60
CA THR A 58 9.20 -1.95 12.43
C THR A 58 10.31 -0.90 12.27
N ILE A 59 9.96 0.38 12.40
CA ILE A 59 10.90 1.49 12.27
C ILE A 59 11.88 1.47 13.45
N GLU A 60 11.40 1.25 14.68
CA GLU A 60 12.24 1.13 15.87
C GLU A 60 13.25 -0.01 15.76
N ALA A 61 12.83 -1.15 15.21
CA ALA A 61 13.71 -2.29 14.98
C ALA A 61 14.84 -1.95 14.00
N ALA A 62 14.52 -1.23 12.92
CA ALA A 62 15.49 -0.78 11.94
C ALA A 62 16.46 0.25 12.52
N VAL A 63 15.97 1.23 13.29
CA VAL A 63 16.80 2.21 14.01
C VAL A 63 17.75 1.52 14.99
N ARG A 64 17.25 0.56 15.77
CA ARG A 64 18.06 -0.22 16.71
C ARG A 64 19.16 -0.97 15.98
N ARG A 65 18.84 -1.60 14.85
CA ARG A 65 19.84 -2.29 14.01
C ARG A 65 20.91 -1.32 13.50
N ALA A 66 20.52 -0.17 12.96
CA ALA A 66 21.46 0.85 12.49
C ALA A 66 22.40 1.36 13.60
N ARG A 67 21.90 1.50 14.83
CA ARG A 67 22.74 1.86 16.00
C ARG A 67 23.75 0.76 16.34
N LEU A 68 23.32 -0.50 16.33
CA LEU A 68 24.20 -1.64 16.60
C LEU A 68 25.29 -1.82 15.54
N GLU A 69 24.96 -1.54 14.28
CA GLU A 69 25.91 -1.58 13.15
C GLU A 69 26.82 -0.34 13.11
N GLY A 70 26.61 0.65 13.98
CA GLY A 70 27.38 1.89 14.04
C GLY A 70 27.08 2.88 12.92
N SER A 71 26.05 2.62 12.10
CA SER A 71 25.62 3.48 10.99
C SER A 71 24.72 4.63 11.45
N LEU A 72 24.28 4.63 12.72
CA LEU A 72 23.48 5.70 13.33
C LEU A 72 24.09 6.18 14.65
N GLN A 73 24.30 7.50 14.76
CA GLN A 73 24.67 8.15 16.02
C GLN A 73 23.54 8.02 17.06
N SER A 74 23.89 7.74 18.31
CA SER A 74 22.93 7.49 19.40
C SER A 74 21.99 8.67 19.71
N SER A 75 22.39 9.91 19.37
CA SER A 75 21.62 11.13 19.64
C SER A 75 20.52 11.44 18.63
N LEU A 76 20.49 10.76 17.47
CA LEU A 76 19.48 11.03 16.44
C LEU A 76 18.13 10.42 16.82
N SER A 77 17.07 11.25 16.67
CA SER A 77 15.69 10.80 16.80
C SER A 77 15.30 9.83 15.68
N ILE A 78 14.27 9.01 15.93
CA ILE A 78 13.74 8.07 14.93
C ILE A 78 13.28 8.81 13.67
N SER A 79 12.52 9.90 13.84
CA SER A 79 12.01 10.70 12.72
C SER A 79 13.15 11.32 11.90
N SER A 80 14.18 11.86 12.56
CA SER A 80 15.35 12.42 11.86
C SER A 80 16.10 11.34 11.08
N TRP A 81 16.30 10.16 11.69
CA TRP A 81 16.93 9.04 11.01
C TRP A 81 16.14 8.59 9.79
N LEU A 82 14.82 8.43 9.94
CA LEU A 82 13.93 8.02 8.85
C LEU A 82 14.02 8.99 7.67
N ILE A 83 13.92 10.29 7.92
CA ILE A 83 13.98 11.29 6.85
C ILE A 83 15.34 11.29 6.17
N GLN A 84 16.43 11.25 6.94
CA GLN A 84 17.78 11.28 6.39
C GLN A 84 18.12 10.05 5.54
N ASN A 85 17.61 8.88 5.90
CA ASN A 85 18.00 7.61 5.25
C ASN A 85 16.96 7.08 4.25
N HIS A 86 15.69 7.46 4.43
CA HIS A 86 14.56 6.86 3.70
C HIS A 86 13.60 7.90 3.09
N GLY A 87 13.78 9.20 3.35
CA GLY A 87 13.00 10.26 2.69
C GLY A 87 11.49 10.15 2.89
N CYS A 88 11.05 9.70 4.07
CA CYS A 88 9.67 9.43 4.51
C CYS A 88 9.00 8.13 4.00
N ILE A 89 9.64 7.36 3.13
CA ILE A 89 9.14 6.04 2.69
C ILE A 89 9.96 4.94 3.35
N PHE A 90 9.38 4.29 4.36
CA PHE A 90 9.99 3.11 4.97
C PHE A 90 9.58 1.84 4.21
N GLN A 91 10.55 1.22 3.54
CA GLN A 91 10.34 -0.06 2.83
C GLN A 91 10.30 -1.20 3.83
N VAL A 92 9.20 -1.95 3.82
CA VAL A 92 9.17 -3.22 4.53
C VAL A 92 9.96 -4.26 3.72
N PRO A 93 10.80 -5.11 4.35
CA PRO A 93 11.56 -6.19 3.70
C PRO A 93 10.76 -7.32 3.04
N THR A 94 9.61 -7.00 2.47
CA THR A 94 8.80 -7.81 1.58
C THR A 94 8.91 -7.33 0.12
N ALA A 95 9.49 -6.15 -0.11
CA ALA A 95 9.63 -5.54 -1.44
C ALA A 95 10.40 -6.43 -2.43
N GLY A 96 9.85 -6.53 -3.66
CA GLY A 96 10.46 -7.30 -4.75
C GLY A 96 10.22 -8.81 -4.68
N ARG A 97 9.45 -9.29 -3.71
CA ARG A 97 9.03 -10.69 -3.59
C ARG A 97 7.59 -10.85 -4.08
N SER A 98 7.20 -12.05 -4.46
CA SER A 98 5.80 -12.39 -4.73
C SER A 98 5.28 -13.24 -3.57
N LEU A 99 4.49 -12.65 -2.68
CA LEU A 99 3.96 -13.29 -1.49
C LEU A 99 2.51 -13.67 -1.72
N GLU A 100 2.26 -14.96 -1.90
CA GLU A 100 0.93 -15.49 -2.22
C GLU A 100 0.17 -15.90 -0.97
N THR A 101 0.91 -16.24 0.09
CA THR A 101 0.35 -16.76 1.33
C THR A 101 0.82 -15.97 2.54
N ALA A 102 -0.06 -15.96 3.54
CA ALA A 102 0.24 -15.59 4.92
C ALA A 102 1.55 -16.17 5.47
N GLY A 103 1.81 -17.45 5.22
CA GLY A 103 3.00 -18.14 5.72
C GLY A 103 4.30 -17.61 5.11
N GLU A 104 4.29 -17.31 3.81
CA GLU A 104 5.44 -16.68 3.13
C GLU A 104 5.68 -15.28 3.68
N TYR A 105 4.61 -14.50 3.89
CA TYR A 105 4.69 -13.18 4.49
C TYR A 105 5.30 -13.21 5.89
N ARG A 106 4.79 -14.05 6.79
CA ARG A 106 5.33 -14.21 8.15
C ARG A 106 6.81 -14.58 8.14
N LYS A 107 7.20 -15.53 7.28
CA LYS A 107 8.61 -15.96 7.16
C LYS A 107 9.54 -14.79 6.84
N HIS A 108 9.12 -13.89 5.95
CA HIS A 108 9.93 -12.73 5.57
C HIS A 108 9.86 -11.60 6.59
N ARG A 109 8.69 -11.35 7.19
CA ARG A 109 8.55 -10.33 8.24
C ARG A 109 9.33 -10.70 9.51
N ALA A 110 9.47 -11.99 9.83
CA ALA A 110 10.29 -12.49 10.93
C ALA A 110 11.78 -12.11 10.82
N GLU A 111 12.28 -11.73 9.63
CA GLU A 111 13.63 -11.18 9.45
C GLU A 111 13.79 -9.78 10.10
N VAL A 112 12.68 -9.12 10.42
CA VAL A 112 12.60 -7.73 10.91
C VAL A 112 11.95 -7.67 12.29
N LEU A 113 10.80 -8.33 12.45
CA LEU A 113 10.00 -8.39 13.67
C LEU A 113 9.47 -9.80 13.88
N SER A 114 9.77 -10.38 15.04
CA SER A 114 9.37 -11.75 15.39
C SER A 114 7.85 -11.89 15.62
N ASP A 115 7.16 -10.85 16.09
CA ASP A 115 5.74 -10.88 16.42
C ASP A 115 4.92 -10.04 15.42
N CYS A 116 4.72 -10.56 14.20
CA CYS A 116 4.05 -9.85 13.09
C CYS A 116 2.71 -10.48 12.66
N ASP A 117 2.21 -11.45 13.42
CA ASP A 117 1.09 -12.32 13.04
C ASP A 117 -0.25 -11.56 12.84
N LEU A 118 -0.41 -10.42 13.51
CA LEU A 118 -1.67 -9.67 13.48
C LEU A 118 -1.87 -8.87 12.17
N VAL A 119 -0.79 -8.33 11.60
CA VAL A 119 -0.85 -7.58 10.33
C VAL A 119 -1.14 -8.51 9.15
N GLU A 120 -0.61 -9.73 9.19
CA GLU A 120 -0.90 -10.75 8.19
C GLU A 120 -2.41 -11.03 8.07
N GLY A 121 -3.13 -11.11 9.20
CA GLY A 121 -4.57 -11.30 9.22
C GLY A 121 -5.34 -10.20 8.47
N ILE A 122 -4.79 -9.00 8.41
CA ILE A 122 -5.34 -7.88 7.63
C ILE A 122 -4.97 -8.03 6.14
N LEU A 123 -3.69 -8.27 5.85
CA LEU A 123 -3.16 -8.29 4.48
C LEU A 123 -3.62 -9.52 3.66
N PHE A 124 -3.77 -10.67 4.30
CA PHE A 124 -4.20 -11.93 3.69
C PHE A 124 -5.63 -12.31 4.10
N GLY A 125 -6.31 -11.45 4.85
CA GLY A 125 -7.68 -11.64 5.28
C GLY A 125 -8.68 -11.63 4.12
N THR A 126 -9.81 -12.30 4.34
CA THR A 126 -10.89 -12.45 3.35
C THR A 126 -11.37 -11.11 2.81
N GLN A 127 -11.54 -10.10 3.67
CA GLN A 127 -12.10 -8.81 3.27
C GLN A 127 -11.24 -8.09 2.21
N LEU A 128 -9.92 -8.00 2.42
CA LEU A 128 -9.01 -7.36 1.48
C LEU A 128 -8.87 -8.17 0.20
N LYS A 129 -8.78 -9.50 0.32
CA LYS A 129 -8.75 -10.41 -0.82
C LYS A 129 -9.97 -10.21 -1.74
N GLN A 130 -11.17 -10.14 -1.17
CA GLN A 130 -12.41 -9.92 -1.93
C GLN A 130 -12.41 -8.59 -2.68
N VAL A 131 -11.92 -7.50 -2.07
CA VAL A 131 -11.76 -6.21 -2.74
C VAL A 131 -10.80 -6.34 -3.92
N VAL A 132 -9.60 -6.87 -3.68
CA VAL A 132 -8.55 -6.98 -4.68
C VAL A 132 -9.02 -7.83 -5.87
N GLU A 133 -9.62 -8.99 -5.62
CA GLU A 133 -10.13 -9.89 -6.65
C GLU A 133 -11.30 -9.25 -7.43
N THR A 134 -12.16 -8.47 -6.75
CA THR A 134 -13.25 -7.74 -7.41
C THR A 134 -12.73 -6.65 -8.35
N LEU A 135 -11.66 -5.98 -7.97
CA LEU A 135 -11.11 -4.82 -8.70
C LEU A 135 -10.11 -5.21 -9.80
N LEU A 136 -9.15 -6.11 -9.52
CA LEU A 136 -8.17 -6.59 -10.51
C LEU A 136 -8.68 -7.75 -11.37
N GLY A 137 -9.58 -8.55 -10.82
CA GLY A 137 -9.92 -9.86 -11.35
C GLY A 137 -8.78 -10.87 -11.15
N GLY A 138 -9.14 -12.16 -11.11
CA GLY A 138 -8.15 -13.21 -10.97
C GLY A 138 -7.53 -13.28 -9.58
N SER A 139 -6.64 -14.26 -9.39
CA SER A 139 -5.90 -14.41 -8.14
C SER A 139 -4.78 -13.39 -8.07
N SER A 140 -4.26 -13.14 -6.88
CA SER A 140 -3.30 -12.05 -6.66
C SER A 140 -2.23 -12.42 -5.63
N PHE A 141 -1.18 -11.59 -5.55
CA PHE A 141 -0.10 -11.71 -4.57
C PHE A 141 0.39 -10.33 -4.12
N LEU A 142 0.77 -10.23 -2.85
CA LEU A 142 1.42 -9.04 -2.29
C LEU A 142 2.84 -8.97 -2.84
N PHE A 143 3.24 -7.83 -3.40
CA PHE A 143 4.60 -7.66 -3.93
C PHE A 143 5.39 -6.50 -3.35
N ASN A 144 4.70 -5.63 -2.61
CA ASN A 144 5.32 -4.49 -1.96
C ASN A 144 4.45 -3.97 -0.82
N GLU A 145 5.08 -3.63 0.28
CA GLU A 145 4.49 -3.06 1.49
C GLU A 145 5.43 -1.96 2.00
N GLN A 146 4.85 -0.82 2.36
CA GLN A 146 5.58 0.38 2.74
C GLN A 146 4.78 1.15 3.78
N TYR A 147 5.50 1.79 4.70
CA TYR A 147 4.96 2.85 5.54
C TYR A 147 5.44 4.19 4.99
N ILE A 148 4.52 5.15 4.84
CA ILE A 148 4.87 6.54 4.55
C ILE A 148 4.65 7.35 5.81
N VAL A 149 5.74 7.73 6.46
CA VAL A 149 5.72 8.43 7.75
C VAL A 149 6.28 9.82 7.56
N LYS A 150 5.41 10.83 7.70
CA LYS A 150 5.74 12.24 7.51
C LYS A 150 5.74 12.95 8.86
N PRO A 151 6.91 13.20 9.47
CA PRO A 151 6.98 13.98 10.69
C PRO A 151 6.50 15.42 10.44
N PRO A 152 5.91 16.09 11.44
CA PRO A 152 5.35 17.43 11.28
C PRO A 152 6.44 18.43 10.90
N HIS A 153 6.08 19.36 10.00
CA HIS A 153 6.92 20.49 9.57
C HIS A 153 8.26 20.11 8.91
N VAL A 154 8.40 18.89 8.39
CA VAL A 154 9.59 18.48 7.63
C VAL A 154 9.39 18.77 6.14
N GLU A 155 10.16 19.72 5.61
CA GLU A 155 10.20 20.04 4.19
C GLU A 155 10.71 18.88 3.33
N GLY A 156 10.35 18.86 2.04
CA GLY A 156 10.84 17.86 1.09
C GLY A 156 10.19 16.47 1.21
N THR A 157 9.18 16.30 2.07
CA THR A 157 8.40 15.06 2.21
C THR A 157 7.14 15.01 1.34
N ALA A 158 6.92 16.06 0.53
CA ALA A 158 5.85 16.12 -0.46
C ALA A 158 6.28 15.42 -1.77
N PHE A 159 5.39 14.59 -2.32
CA PHE A 159 5.65 13.89 -3.58
C PHE A 159 5.15 14.71 -4.77
N ALA A 160 5.97 14.82 -5.81
CA ALA A 160 5.52 15.35 -7.10
C ALA A 160 4.46 14.42 -7.73
N TRP A 161 3.66 14.94 -8.66
CA TRP A 161 2.69 14.13 -9.41
C TRP A 161 3.36 12.94 -10.09
N HIS A 162 2.89 11.74 -9.81
CA HIS A 162 3.42 10.51 -10.39
C HIS A 162 2.33 9.44 -10.55
N ARG A 163 2.71 8.34 -11.19
CA ARG A 163 1.97 7.07 -11.20
C ARG A 163 2.87 6.05 -10.52
N ASP A 164 2.35 5.31 -9.56
CA ASP A 164 3.09 4.25 -8.88
C ASP A 164 3.71 3.25 -9.89
N SER A 165 3.10 3.09 -11.06
CA SER A 165 3.52 2.12 -12.07
C SER A 165 4.88 2.45 -12.64
N LYS A 166 5.28 3.73 -12.63
CA LYS A 166 6.62 4.17 -13.05
C LYS A 166 7.72 3.51 -12.23
N TRP A 167 7.44 3.15 -10.98
CA TRP A 167 8.38 2.44 -10.10
C TRP A 167 8.36 0.93 -10.32
N CYS A 168 7.34 0.42 -11.03
CA CYS A 168 7.22 -0.97 -11.45
C CYS A 168 7.72 -1.22 -12.88
N ASP A 169 7.94 -0.15 -13.67
CA ASP A 169 8.43 -0.20 -15.04
C ASP A 169 9.95 -0.47 -15.04
N THR A 170 10.34 -1.73 -14.85
CA THR A 170 11.67 -2.18 -15.24
C THR A 170 11.65 -2.60 -16.70
N ALA A 171 12.70 -2.30 -17.45
CA ALA A 171 12.76 -2.42 -18.92
C ALA A 171 12.47 -3.84 -19.47
N ASP A 172 12.42 -4.86 -18.61
CA ASP A 172 12.38 -6.28 -18.97
C ASP A 172 11.13 -7.03 -18.48
N LEU A 173 10.12 -6.35 -17.90
CA LEU A 173 8.90 -7.02 -17.43
C LEU A 173 7.67 -6.64 -18.27
N GLU A 174 6.96 -7.67 -18.74
CA GLU A 174 5.61 -7.54 -19.28
C GLU A 174 4.70 -6.90 -18.21
N TYR A 175 3.96 -5.86 -18.59
CA TYR A 175 3.09 -5.13 -17.67
C TYR A 175 2.08 -6.08 -17.03
N SER A 176 2.16 -6.24 -15.70
CA SER A 176 1.16 -6.97 -14.91
C SER A 176 0.27 -5.97 -14.16
N PRO A 177 -1.07 -6.02 -14.33
CA PRO A 177 -1.99 -5.18 -13.58
C PRO A 177 -1.79 -5.34 -12.06
N TYR A 178 -1.75 -4.21 -11.36
CA TYR A 178 -1.61 -4.19 -9.92
C TYR A 178 -2.46 -3.08 -9.28
N LEU A 179 -2.70 -3.20 -7.98
CA LEU A 179 -3.38 -2.21 -7.15
C LEU A 179 -2.45 -1.71 -6.05
N SER A 180 -2.45 -0.40 -5.86
CA SER A 180 -2.02 0.22 -4.62
C SER A 180 -3.22 0.32 -3.69
N PHE A 181 -3.12 -0.30 -2.51
CA PHE A 181 -4.08 -0.14 -1.43
C PHE A 181 -3.46 0.79 -0.41
N TRP A 182 -4.03 1.99 -0.28
CA TRP A 182 -3.58 3.01 0.65
C TRP A 182 -4.51 3.05 1.85
N CYS A 183 -3.94 3.03 3.04
CA CYS A 183 -4.66 3.21 4.30
C CYS A 183 -4.04 4.39 5.04
N ALA A 184 -4.84 5.40 5.33
CA ALA A 184 -4.42 6.45 6.24
C ALA A 184 -4.37 5.86 7.66
N LEU A 185 -3.18 5.83 8.25
CA LEU A 185 -3.00 5.41 9.64
C LEU A 185 -3.37 6.54 10.58
N ASP A 186 -3.15 7.79 10.22
CA ASP A 186 -3.58 8.95 10.98
C ASP A 186 -4.73 9.67 10.28
N ASP A 187 -5.43 10.55 11.02
CA ASP A 187 -6.39 11.46 10.40
C ASP A 187 -5.65 12.37 9.41
N VAL A 188 -6.11 12.38 8.15
CA VAL A 188 -5.50 13.18 7.08
C VAL A 188 -6.47 14.21 6.52
N GLY A 189 -5.96 15.42 6.33
CA GLY A 189 -6.65 16.58 5.78
C GLY A 189 -5.75 17.36 4.83
N GLU A 190 -6.25 18.49 4.34
CA GLU A 190 -5.48 19.38 3.45
C GLU A 190 -4.28 19.98 4.19
N GLU A 191 -4.42 20.19 5.50
CA GLU A 191 -3.45 20.82 6.39
C GLU A 191 -2.26 19.91 6.77
N ASN A 192 -2.40 18.59 6.67
CA ASN A 192 -1.38 17.64 7.10
C ASN A 192 -0.96 16.63 6.01
N GLY A 193 -1.34 16.89 4.76
CA GLY A 193 -0.77 16.21 3.59
C GLY A 193 -1.52 14.98 3.12
N THR A 194 -2.86 15.07 3.05
CA THR A 194 -3.72 14.06 2.41
C THR A 194 -3.32 13.74 0.96
N LEU A 195 -3.71 12.57 0.48
CA LEU A 195 -3.40 12.12 -0.87
C LEU A 195 -4.28 12.85 -1.90
N TYR A 196 -3.64 13.42 -2.92
CA TYR A 196 -4.33 13.94 -4.09
C TYR A 196 -4.28 12.92 -5.23
N ILE A 197 -5.46 12.55 -5.75
CA ILE A 197 -5.58 11.63 -6.88
C ILE A 197 -6.22 12.38 -8.04
N LYS A 198 -5.55 12.39 -9.19
CA LYS A 198 -6.16 12.84 -10.45
C LYS A 198 -6.94 11.66 -11.05
N PRO A 199 -8.27 11.75 -11.21
CA PRO A 199 -9.05 10.69 -11.82
C PRO A 199 -8.57 10.38 -13.25
N TYR A 200 -8.64 9.12 -13.68
CA TYR A 200 -8.47 8.79 -15.09
C TYR A 200 -9.50 9.53 -15.94
N PRO A 201 -9.12 9.98 -17.15
CA PRO A 201 -10.10 10.49 -18.08
C PRO A 201 -11.14 9.41 -18.39
N ILE A 202 -12.41 9.80 -18.39
CA ILE A 202 -13.51 8.89 -18.73
C ILE A 202 -13.25 8.37 -20.15
N CYS A 203 -13.29 7.05 -20.32
CA CYS A 203 -13.10 6.40 -21.62
C CYS A 203 -13.99 7.07 -22.68
N GLY A 204 -13.37 7.65 -23.72
CA GLY A 204 -14.06 8.37 -24.80
C GLY A 204 -13.99 9.91 -24.76
N THR A 205 -13.32 10.52 -23.78
CA THR A 205 -13.29 12.01 -23.64
C THR A 205 -11.96 12.70 -23.96
N VAL A 206 -10.93 11.98 -24.43
CA VAL A 206 -9.66 12.62 -24.84
C VAL A 206 -9.25 12.16 -26.24
N PRO A 207 -9.05 13.07 -27.21
CA PRO A 207 -8.43 12.75 -28.50
C PRO A 207 -7.01 12.21 -28.29
N HIS A 208 -6.57 11.31 -29.16
CA HIS A 208 -5.26 10.64 -29.14
C HIS A 208 -4.02 11.55 -29.28
N SER A 209 -4.13 12.86 -29.04
CA SER A 209 -3.02 13.80 -29.12
C SER A 209 -3.12 14.82 -27.99
N GLY A 210 -2.39 14.60 -26.90
CA GLY A 210 -2.34 15.56 -25.80
C GLY A 210 -1.09 15.37 -24.97
N VAL A 211 -0.01 16.02 -25.41
CA VAL A 211 1.22 16.24 -24.63
C VAL A 211 0.84 16.90 -23.31
N CYS A 212 1.16 16.28 -22.17
CA CYS A 212 1.18 17.00 -20.89
C CYS A 212 2.37 17.95 -20.90
N THR A 213 2.14 19.24 -21.12
CA THR A 213 3.15 20.28 -20.91
C THR A 213 3.19 20.70 -19.44
N HIS A 214 4.42 20.75 -18.93
CA HIS A 214 4.99 21.16 -17.63
C HIS A 214 4.11 21.86 -16.59
#